data_AF-A0A4S9Z1N9-F1
#
_entry.id   AF-A0A4S9Z1N9-F1
#
_cell.length_a   1.000
_cell.length_b   1.000
_cell.length_c   1.000
_cell.angle_alpha   90.00
_cell.angle_beta   90.00
_cell.angle_gamma   90.00
#
_symmetry.space_group_name_H-M   'P 1'
#
loop_
_entity.id
_entity.type
_entity.pdbx_description
1 polymer ?
#
loop_
_entity_poly.entity_id
_entity_poly.type
_entity_poly.pdbx_seq_one_letter_code
_entity_poly.pdbx_strand_id
1 'polypeptide(L)'
;MSQITLHTQRLVLRPLAAEHKDFLFQLDSDPDVMKHVGYGKPLNAEDSAIVHKLLLETASHGNGSGCWVGFSDNDFVGWWVLCSHQTEDTPPRINLDRAEFGLRVLPKFWGKGFAKEGSRELVRHAFQDLGIKEIFGDTMTVNAGSRATMSACGMRLVRTFFNHYETPPAGIEEGEVEYRITLDEWTTLQRATMLQPWRQDALSVDDAQRTGKRAGLAMPLGVAV
;
A
#
# COMPACT_ATOMS: atom_id res chain seq x y z
N MET A 1 17.08 8.32 -10.25
CA MET A 1 16.25 9.35 -9.58
C MET A 1 16.12 9.01 -8.11
N SER A 2 16.44 9.97 -7.24
CA SER A 2 16.17 9.87 -5.80
C SER A 2 14.69 10.15 -5.53
N GLN A 3 14.13 9.57 -4.44
CA GLN A 3 12.77 9.91 -4.01
C GLN A 3 12.67 11.41 -3.70
N ILE A 4 11.52 12.00 -4.03
CA ILE A 4 11.16 13.37 -3.69
C ILE A 4 10.18 13.40 -2.52
N THR A 5 10.06 14.54 -1.84
CA THR A 5 8.98 14.76 -0.88
C THR A 5 7.69 15.05 -1.65
N LEU A 6 6.60 14.35 -1.30
CA LEU A 6 5.29 14.54 -1.90
C LEU A 6 4.42 15.37 -0.97
N HIS A 7 3.56 16.22 -1.55
CA HIS A 7 2.71 17.14 -0.82
C HIS A 7 1.25 16.94 -1.21
N THR A 8 0.38 16.91 -0.21
CA THR A 8 -1.07 16.91 -0.39
C THR A 8 -1.68 18.11 0.33
N GLN A 9 -3.00 18.16 0.44
CA GLN A 9 -3.68 19.24 1.16
C GLN A 9 -3.32 19.24 2.66
N ARG A 10 -3.19 18.07 3.27
CA ARG A 10 -2.97 17.91 4.73
C ARG A 10 -1.73 17.10 5.09
N LEU A 11 -1.09 16.43 4.13
CA LEU A 11 0.07 15.57 4.36
C LEU A 11 1.33 16.09 3.67
N VAL A 12 2.45 15.90 4.36
CA VAL A 12 3.79 15.90 3.78
C VAL A 12 4.32 14.48 3.87
N LEU A 13 4.52 13.83 2.72
CA LEU A 13 5.11 12.49 2.62
C LEU A 13 6.60 12.64 2.33
N ARG A 14 7.44 12.40 3.35
CA ARG A 14 8.90 12.50 3.25
C ARG A 14 9.50 11.12 2.97
N PRO A 15 10.54 11.01 2.14
CA PRO A 15 11.25 9.75 1.95
C PRO A 15 11.64 9.11 3.29
N LEU A 16 11.44 7.80 3.42
CA LEU A 16 11.83 7.06 4.61
C LEU A 16 13.35 7.18 4.84
N ALA A 17 13.75 7.26 6.10
CA ALA A 17 15.14 7.46 6.50
C ALA A 17 15.41 6.68 7.79
N ALA A 18 16.69 6.54 8.14
CA ALA A 18 17.12 5.81 9.33
C ALA A 18 16.55 6.37 10.64
N GLU A 19 16.39 7.69 10.71
CA GLU A 19 15.83 8.40 11.88
C GLU A 19 14.34 8.10 12.15
N HIS A 20 13.61 7.60 11.16
CA HIS A 20 12.18 7.30 11.30
C HIS A 20 11.87 5.95 11.95
N LYS A 21 12.90 5.22 12.43
CA LYS A 21 12.77 3.88 13.01
C LYS A 21 11.70 3.81 14.10
N ASP A 22 11.69 4.77 15.02
CA ASP A 22 10.79 4.76 16.17
C ASP A 22 9.33 4.98 15.76
N PHE A 23 9.07 5.74 14.69
CA PHE A 23 7.73 5.89 14.12
C PHE A 23 7.20 4.60 13.50
N LEU A 24 8.07 3.82 12.84
CA LEU A 24 7.67 2.51 12.33
C LEU A 24 7.40 1.54 13.47
N PHE A 25 8.24 1.53 14.51
CA PHE A 25 8.00 0.70 15.68
C PHE A 25 6.68 1.05 16.37
N GLN A 26 6.30 2.33 16.41
CA GLN A 26 4.99 2.75 16.92
C GLN A 26 3.82 2.09 16.17
N LEU A 27 3.90 1.96 14.85
CA LEU A 27 2.89 1.26 14.04
C LEU A 27 2.96 -0.25 14.23
N ASP A 28 4.17 -0.79 14.17
CA ASP A 28 4.41 -2.23 14.15
C ASP A 28 4.13 -2.89 15.50
N SER A 29 4.18 -2.14 16.60
CA SER A 29 3.83 -2.62 17.93
C SER A 29 2.36 -2.45 18.30
N ASP A 30 1.56 -1.77 17.46
CA ASP A 30 0.13 -1.54 17.70
C ASP A 30 -0.70 -2.77 17.25
N PRO A 31 -1.43 -3.43 18.17
CA PRO A 31 -2.25 -4.60 17.84
C PRO A 31 -3.35 -4.31 16.83
N ASP A 32 -3.94 -3.11 16.86
CA ASP A 32 -5.00 -2.76 15.93
C ASP A 32 -4.46 -2.60 14.51
N VAL A 33 -3.26 -2.03 14.37
CA VAL A 33 -2.59 -1.90 13.06
C VAL A 33 -2.17 -3.26 12.52
N MET A 34 -1.60 -4.12 13.38
CA MET A 34 -1.00 -5.38 12.94
C MET A 34 -1.97 -6.55 12.81
N LYS A 35 -3.21 -6.47 13.32
CA LYS A 35 -4.16 -7.60 13.31
C LYS A 35 -4.48 -8.15 11.91
N HIS A 36 -4.34 -7.35 10.86
CA HIS A 36 -4.54 -7.75 9.45
C HIS A 36 -3.23 -7.81 8.63
N VAL A 37 -2.07 -7.74 9.29
CA VAL A 37 -0.76 -7.64 8.66
C VAL A 37 0.11 -8.81 9.07
N GLY A 38 0.75 -9.47 8.10
CA GLY A 38 1.62 -10.62 8.36
C GLY A 38 0.88 -11.70 9.15
N TYR A 39 1.37 -12.00 10.37
CA TYR A 39 0.79 -13.02 11.25
C TYR A 39 -0.28 -12.49 12.22
N GLY A 40 -0.78 -11.26 12.03
CA GLY A 40 -1.82 -10.69 12.87
C GLY A 40 -1.35 -10.30 14.29
N LYS A 41 -0.04 -10.15 14.49
CA LYS A 41 0.57 -9.90 15.80
C LYS A 41 1.45 -8.65 15.76
N PRO A 42 1.46 -7.84 16.83
CA PRO A 42 2.47 -6.82 17.05
C PRO A 42 3.89 -7.37 16.91
N LEU A 43 4.76 -6.59 16.30
CA LEU A 43 6.18 -6.85 16.22
C LEU A 43 6.88 -6.32 17.47
N ASN A 44 7.94 -7.02 17.88
CA ASN A 44 8.90 -6.46 18.82
C ASN A 44 9.85 -5.47 18.10
N ALA A 45 10.72 -4.82 18.86
CA ALA A 45 11.64 -3.81 18.33
C ALA A 45 12.68 -4.38 17.33
N GLU A 46 13.04 -5.65 17.46
CA GLU A 46 13.98 -6.33 16.55
C GLU A 46 13.31 -6.61 15.20
N ASP A 47 12.12 -7.23 15.23
CA ASP A 47 11.34 -7.52 14.03
C ASP A 47 10.93 -6.25 13.28
N SER A 48 10.53 -5.19 14.01
CA SER A 48 10.24 -3.89 13.40
C SER A 48 11.48 -3.24 12.77
N ALA A 49 12.66 -3.42 13.38
CA ALA A 49 13.91 -2.93 12.78
C ALA A 49 14.24 -3.65 11.46
N ILE A 50 13.89 -4.94 11.34
CA ILE A 50 14.02 -5.70 10.09
C ILE A 50 13.07 -5.11 9.04
N VAL A 51 11.80 -4.88 9.38
CA VAL A 51 10.81 -4.26 8.47
C VAL A 51 11.28 -2.87 8.03
N HIS A 52 11.77 -2.04 8.95
CA HIS A 52 12.31 -0.71 8.63
C HIS A 52 13.47 -0.78 7.64
N LYS A 53 14.40 -1.72 7.83
CA LYS A 53 15.51 -1.95 6.90
C LYS A 53 15.02 -2.38 5.52
N LEU A 54 14.08 -3.33 5.46
CA LEU A 54 13.47 -3.77 4.19
C LEU A 54 12.79 -2.61 3.46
N LEU A 55 12.05 -1.76 4.18
CA LEU A 55 11.41 -0.58 3.60
C LEU A 55 12.44 0.45 3.10
N LEU A 56 13.58 0.62 3.77
CA LEU A 56 14.67 1.47 3.25
C LEU A 56 15.27 0.90 1.96
N GLU A 57 15.40 -0.42 1.87
CA GLU A 57 15.94 -1.10 0.69
C GLU A 57 15.01 -0.99 -0.53
N THR A 58 13.70 -0.75 -0.35
CA THR A 58 12.77 -0.54 -1.48
C THR A 58 13.17 0.64 -2.38
N ALA A 59 13.85 1.64 -1.84
CA ALA A 59 14.34 2.82 -2.58
C ALA A 59 15.66 2.57 -3.35
N SER A 60 16.30 1.42 -3.14
CA SER A 60 17.65 1.15 -3.67
C SER A 60 17.72 1.01 -5.19
N HIS A 61 16.59 0.81 -5.86
CA HIS A 61 16.53 0.67 -7.32
C HIS A 61 16.74 1.99 -8.07
N GLY A 62 16.71 3.14 -7.38
CA GLY A 62 17.06 4.43 -7.97
C GLY A 62 16.12 4.90 -9.09
N ASN A 63 14.89 4.38 -9.14
CA ASN A 63 13.84 4.78 -10.08
C ASN A 63 12.85 5.78 -9.46
N GLY A 64 13.07 6.21 -8.21
CA GLY A 64 12.17 7.11 -7.48
C GLY A 64 11.06 6.39 -6.70
N SER A 65 10.92 5.07 -6.81
CA SER A 65 10.07 4.28 -5.91
C SER A 65 10.74 4.12 -4.53
N GLY A 66 9.98 3.67 -3.54
CA GLY A 66 10.47 3.48 -2.18
C GLY A 66 9.36 3.63 -1.13
N CYS A 67 9.74 3.95 0.10
CA CYS A 67 8.83 4.21 1.21
C CYS A 67 8.84 5.69 1.60
N TRP A 68 7.70 6.21 2.03
CA TRP A 68 7.53 7.56 2.55
C TRP A 68 6.83 7.52 3.91
N VAL A 69 7.28 8.36 4.83
CA VAL A 69 6.59 8.65 6.10
C VAL A 69 5.76 9.92 5.95
N GLY A 70 4.49 9.86 6.35
CA GLY A 70 3.55 10.96 6.26
C GLY A 70 3.36 11.68 7.57
N PHE A 71 3.35 13.01 7.49
CA PHE A 71 3.07 13.90 8.60
C PHE A 71 1.90 14.82 8.26
N SER A 72 1.03 15.07 9.23
CA SER A 72 0.07 16.16 9.18
C SER A 72 0.50 17.18 10.23
N ASP A 73 0.89 18.37 9.79
CA ASP A 73 1.66 19.31 10.59
C ASP A 73 2.92 18.65 11.18
N ASN A 74 2.96 18.44 12.51
CA ASN A 74 4.06 17.78 13.22
C ASN A 74 3.69 16.37 13.71
N ASP A 75 2.47 15.91 13.46
CA ASP A 75 1.99 14.60 13.88
C ASP A 75 2.36 13.55 12.83
N PHE A 76 3.09 12.51 13.24
CA PHE A 76 3.32 11.33 12.42
C PHE A 76 1.98 10.60 12.19
N VAL A 77 1.64 10.35 10.92
CA VAL A 77 0.37 9.75 10.52
C VAL A 77 0.53 8.28 10.18
N GLY A 78 1.57 7.93 9.44
CA GLY A 78 1.72 6.62 8.84
C GLY A 78 2.85 6.57 7.82
N TRP A 79 2.98 5.45 7.13
CA TRP A 79 3.86 5.32 5.98
C TRP A 79 3.14 4.73 4.77
N TRP A 80 3.67 5.02 3.59
CA TRP A 80 3.21 4.55 2.28
C TRP A 80 4.39 4.05 1.48
N VAL A 81 4.24 2.94 0.77
CA VAL A 81 5.32 2.34 -0.02
C VAL A 81 4.88 2.04 -1.45
N LEU A 82 5.79 2.28 -2.38
CA LEU A 82 5.77 1.74 -3.74
C LEU A 82 7.03 0.90 -3.91
N CYS A 83 6.88 -0.42 -3.95
CA CYS A 83 7.99 -1.32 -4.24
C CYS A 83 7.89 -1.81 -5.67
N SER A 84 8.98 -1.72 -6.45
CA SER A 84 9.00 -2.29 -7.79
C SER A 84 8.85 -3.81 -7.73
N HIS A 85 8.00 -4.36 -8.60
CA HIS A 85 7.74 -5.78 -8.66
C HIS A 85 9.00 -6.54 -9.13
N GLN A 86 9.28 -7.69 -8.54
CA GLN A 86 10.34 -8.60 -9.00
C GLN A 86 9.75 -9.79 -9.75
N THR A 87 10.30 -10.14 -10.91
CA THR A 87 9.86 -11.32 -11.66
C THR A 87 10.19 -12.60 -10.91
N GLU A 88 9.47 -13.67 -11.21
CA GLU A 88 9.71 -15.01 -10.67
C GLU A 88 10.92 -15.72 -11.35
N ASP A 89 11.67 -15.02 -12.20
CA ASP A 89 12.86 -15.55 -12.87
C ASP A 89 13.98 -15.87 -11.87
N THR A 90 14.94 -16.68 -12.29
CA THR A 90 16.19 -16.92 -11.53
C THR A 90 17.40 -16.51 -12.38
N PRO A 91 18.11 -15.40 -12.04
CA PRO A 91 17.83 -14.48 -10.94
C PRO A 91 16.60 -13.59 -11.19
N PRO A 92 15.94 -13.09 -10.12
CA PRO A 92 14.80 -12.18 -10.25
C PRO A 92 15.19 -10.91 -11.01
N ARG A 93 14.28 -10.42 -11.84
CA ARG A 93 14.44 -9.14 -12.56
C ARG A 93 13.49 -8.11 -11.99
N ILE A 94 13.95 -6.87 -11.88
CA ILE A 94 13.09 -5.76 -11.47
C ILE A 94 12.21 -5.36 -12.65
N ASN A 95 10.89 -5.41 -12.46
CA ASN A 95 9.92 -4.87 -13.38
C ASN A 95 9.60 -3.42 -12.99
N LEU A 96 10.11 -2.47 -13.76
CA LEU A 96 9.91 -1.04 -13.52
C LEU A 96 8.51 -0.56 -13.96
N ASP A 97 7.79 -1.34 -14.76
CA ASP A 97 6.44 -1.00 -15.21
C ASP A 97 5.36 -1.37 -14.18
N ARG A 98 5.70 -2.14 -13.14
CA ARG A 98 4.74 -2.66 -12.15
C ARG A 98 5.24 -2.43 -10.73
N ALA A 99 4.39 -1.88 -9.86
CA ALA A 99 4.73 -1.65 -8.46
C ALA A 99 3.67 -2.22 -7.50
N GLU A 100 4.15 -2.78 -6.39
CA GLU A 100 3.34 -3.13 -5.23
C GLU A 100 3.16 -1.89 -4.35
N PHE A 101 1.91 -1.65 -3.95
CA PHE A 101 1.48 -0.57 -3.09
C PHE A 101 1.14 -1.08 -1.69
N GLY A 102 1.61 -0.37 -0.68
CA GLY A 102 1.30 -0.66 0.73
C GLY A 102 1.20 0.61 1.56
N LEU A 103 0.53 0.51 2.72
CA LEU A 103 0.55 1.56 3.74
C LEU A 103 0.25 1.01 5.13
N ARG A 104 0.66 1.76 6.15
CA ARG A 104 0.15 1.63 7.52
C ARG A 104 -0.12 3.01 8.09
N VAL A 105 -1.28 3.19 8.70
CA VAL A 105 -1.69 4.46 9.33
C VAL A 105 -2.04 4.22 10.79
N LEU A 106 -1.70 5.16 11.68
CA LEU A 106 -2.01 5.03 13.11
C LEU A 106 -3.53 5.09 13.36
N PRO A 107 -4.07 4.34 14.33
CA PRO A 107 -5.51 4.28 14.60
C PRO A 107 -6.17 5.64 14.83
N LYS A 108 -5.45 6.58 15.45
CA LYS A 108 -5.94 7.95 15.69
C LYS A 108 -6.26 8.74 14.42
N PHE A 109 -5.83 8.28 13.24
CA PHE A 109 -6.10 8.90 11.94
C PHE A 109 -7.06 8.11 11.04
N TRP A 110 -7.52 6.94 11.47
CA TRP A 110 -8.49 6.15 10.73
C TRP A 110 -9.83 6.87 10.60
N GLY A 111 -10.55 6.62 9.50
CA GLY A 111 -11.82 7.27 9.20
C GLY A 111 -11.73 8.78 8.86
N LYS A 112 -10.55 9.42 8.95
CA LYS A 112 -10.35 10.85 8.67
C LYS A 112 -9.87 11.15 7.24
N GLY A 113 -9.77 10.11 6.41
CA GLY A 113 -9.38 10.19 5.00
C GLY A 113 -7.88 10.32 4.73
N PHE A 114 -7.01 10.30 5.75
CA PHE A 114 -5.55 10.42 5.56
C PHE A 114 -4.94 9.28 4.74
N ALA A 115 -5.33 8.03 5.03
CA ALA A 115 -4.92 6.86 4.27
C ALA A 115 -5.23 7.02 2.77
N LYS A 116 -6.45 7.42 2.44
CA LYS A 116 -6.92 7.70 1.08
C LYS A 116 -6.16 8.87 0.43
N GLU A 117 -5.93 9.94 1.16
CA GLU A 117 -5.23 11.13 0.65
C GLU A 117 -3.78 10.82 0.27
N GLY A 118 -3.00 10.23 1.19
CA GLY A 118 -1.62 9.85 0.91
C GLY A 118 -1.51 8.82 -0.22
N SER A 119 -2.43 7.85 -0.25
CA SER A 119 -2.47 6.81 -1.29
C SER A 119 -2.76 7.38 -2.67
N ARG A 120 -3.66 8.36 -2.77
CA ARG A 120 -3.98 9.02 -4.06
C ARG A 120 -2.78 9.79 -4.61
N GLU A 121 -2.06 10.49 -3.75
CA GLU A 121 -0.84 11.19 -4.17
C GLU A 121 0.25 10.21 -4.58
N LEU A 122 0.39 9.09 -3.86
CA LEU A 122 1.34 8.06 -4.22
C LEU A 122 1.03 7.40 -5.57
N VAL A 123 -0.26 7.12 -5.84
CA VAL A 123 -0.73 6.60 -7.14
C VAL A 123 -0.51 7.63 -8.26
N ARG A 124 -0.78 8.92 -8.00
CA ARG A 124 -0.51 10.00 -8.95
C ARG A 124 0.99 10.05 -9.29
N HIS A 125 1.85 10.06 -8.27
CA HIS A 125 3.31 10.09 -8.41
C HIS A 125 3.83 8.90 -9.25
N ALA A 126 3.37 7.69 -8.93
CA ALA A 126 3.72 6.49 -9.67
C ALA A 126 3.43 6.61 -11.18
N PHE A 127 2.23 7.07 -11.53
CA PHE A 127 1.80 7.15 -12.92
C PHE A 127 2.37 8.36 -13.67
N GLN A 128 2.35 9.55 -13.06
CA GLN A 128 2.75 10.80 -13.74
C GLN A 128 4.25 11.02 -13.73
N ASP A 129 4.92 10.71 -12.61
CA ASP A 129 6.30 11.14 -12.39
C ASP A 129 7.28 9.97 -12.57
N LEU A 130 6.89 8.74 -12.20
CA LEU A 130 7.74 7.56 -12.31
C LEU A 130 7.52 6.74 -13.59
N GLY A 131 6.42 6.96 -14.30
CA GLY A 131 6.09 6.23 -15.53
C GLY A 131 5.73 4.76 -15.32
N ILE A 132 5.34 4.39 -14.10
CA ILE A 132 4.82 3.05 -13.79
C ILE A 132 3.54 2.83 -14.61
N LYS A 133 3.28 1.60 -15.07
CA LYS A 133 2.12 1.27 -15.91
C LYS A 133 1.03 0.54 -15.16
N GLU A 134 1.37 -0.12 -14.06
CA GLU A 134 0.43 -0.84 -13.22
C GLU A 134 0.83 -0.78 -11.74
N ILE A 135 -0.17 -0.55 -10.88
CA ILE A 135 -0.03 -0.63 -9.43
C ILE A 135 -0.97 -1.72 -8.94
N PHE A 136 -0.51 -2.55 -8.01
CA PHE A 136 -1.34 -3.54 -7.32
C PHE A 136 -1.05 -3.53 -5.82
N GLY A 137 -1.98 -4.03 -5.02
CA GLY A 137 -1.82 -4.21 -3.59
C GLY A 137 -2.73 -5.32 -3.10
N ASP A 138 -2.35 -5.96 -2.00
CA ASP A 138 -3.14 -7.01 -1.37
C ASP A 138 -3.43 -6.72 0.11
N THR A 139 -4.49 -7.34 0.59
CA THR A 139 -4.89 -7.30 2.01
C THR A 139 -5.83 -8.46 2.31
N MET A 140 -5.99 -8.80 3.59
CA MET A 140 -6.98 -9.81 3.99
C MET A 140 -8.40 -9.36 3.60
N THR A 141 -9.26 -10.29 3.18
CA THR A 141 -10.66 -10.00 2.81
C THR A 141 -11.40 -9.28 3.95
N VAL A 142 -11.12 -9.65 5.20
CA VAL A 142 -11.70 -9.02 6.40
C VAL A 142 -11.20 -7.60 6.68
N ASN A 143 -10.14 -7.13 6.01
CA ASN A 143 -9.59 -5.79 6.20
C ASN A 143 -10.36 -4.74 5.38
N ALA A 144 -11.54 -4.37 5.87
CA ALA A 144 -12.44 -3.44 5.19
C ALA A 144 -11.84 -2.04 4.96
N GLY A 145 -11.01 -1.53 5.89
CA GLY A 145 -10.39 -0.21 5.78
C GLY A 145 -9.40 -0.11 4.62
N SER A 146 -8.53 -1.11 4.49
CA SER A 146 -7.59 -1.22 3.37
C SER A 146 -8.30 -1.40 2.03
N ARG A 147 -9.32 -2.27 1.98
CA ARG A 147 -10.15 -2.48 0.77
C ARG A 147 -10.84 -1.19 0.34
N ALA A 148 -11.41 -0.44 1.29
CA ALA A 148 -12.04 0.85 1.01
C ALA A 148 -11.01 1.89 0.50
N THR A 149 -9.80 1.90 1.06
CA THR A 149 -8.72 2.80 0.63
C THR A 149 -8.27 2.51 -0.80
N MET A 150 -8.00 1.24 -1.13
CA MET A 150 -7.63 0.83 -2.49
C MET A 150 -8.74 1.14 -3.50
N SER A 151 -9.99 0.80 -3.17
CA SER A 151 -11.15 1.13 -4.01
C SER A 151 -11.29 2.63 -4.24
N ALA A 152 -11.10 3.45 -3.20
CA ALA A 152 -11.18 4.91 -3.29
C ALA A 152 -10.03 5.56 -4.08
N CYS A 153 -8.94 4.83 -4.32
CA CYS A 153 -7.86 5.20 -5.23
C CYS A 153 -8.12 4.76 -6.68
N GLY A 154 -9.28 4.16 -6.96
CA GLY A 154 -9.67 3.67 -8.28
C GLY A 154 -9.17 2.26 -8.60
N MET A 155 -8.55 1.56 -7.63
CA MET A 155 -8.13 0.18 -7.82
C MET A 155 -9.35 -0.74 -7.80
N ARG A 156 -9.38 -1.70 -8.72
CA ARG A 156 -10.43 -2.72 -8.80
C ARG A 156 -9.96 -4.02 -8.19
N LEU A 157 -10.89 -4.75 -7.56
CA LEU A 157 -10.66 -6.12 -7.13
C LEU A 157 -10.38 -7.00 -8.36
N VAL A 158 -9.30 -7.78 -8.32
CA VAL A 158 -8.89 -8.66 -9.43
C VAL A 158 -9.08 -10.13 -9.10
N ARG A 159 -8.79 -10.51 -7.85
CA ARG A 159 -8.88 -11.90 -7.40
C ARG A 159 -8.97 -12.01 -5.89
N THR A 160 -9.45 -13.16 -5.44
CA THR A 160 -9.31 -13.65 -4.06
C THR A 160 -8.38 -14.87 -4.08
N PHE A 161 -7.45 -14.95 -3.14
CA PHE A 161 -6.50 -16.05 -3.00
C PHE A 161 -6.34 -16.45 -1.53
N PHE A 162 -5.79 -17.64 -1.29
CA PHE A 162 -5.69 -18.22 0.05
C PHE A 162 -4.26 -18.65 0.32
N ASN A 163 -3.57 -17.91 1.17
CA ASN A 163 -2.24 -18.26 1.64
C ASN A 163 -2.33 -19.26 2.81
N HIS A 164 -1.29 -20.07 2.97
CA HIS A 164 -1.17 -20.97 4.11
C HIS A 164 -0.08 -20.44 5.03
N TYR A 165 -0.45 -20.16 6.27
CA TYR A 165 0.46 -19.71 7.32
C TYR A 165 0.55 -20.79 8.40
N GLU A 166 1.75 -20.99 8.97
CA GLU A 166 1.92 -21.90 10.11
C GLU A 166 1.10 -21.44 11.32
N THR A 167 0.99 -20.13 11.52
CA THR A 167 0.11 -19.51 12.52
C THR A 167 -0.84 -18.53 11.80
N PRO A 168 -2.04 -18.96 11.40
CA PRO A 168 -2.97 -18.13 10.63
C PRO A 168 -3.52 -16.98 11.46
N PRO A 169 -3.52 -15.73 10.95
CA PRO A 169 -4.25 -14.63 11.58
C PRO A 169 -5.78 -14.85 11.47
N ALA A 170 -6.54 -14.28 12.39
CA ALA A 170 -8.00 -14.39 12.38
C ALA A 170 -8.60 -13.74 11.12
N GLY A 171 -9.55 -14.42 10.46
CA GLY A 171 -10.19 -13.93 9.24
C GLY A 171 -9.46 -14.31 7.95
N ILE A 172 -8.34 -15.04 8.02
CA ILE A 172 -7.61 -15.50 6.83
C ILE A 172 -8.36 -16.59 6.05
N GLU A 173 -9.30 -17.27 6.69
CA GLU A 173 -10.21 -18.23 6.08
C GLU A 173 -11.12 -17.60 5.01
N GLU A 174 -11.34 -16.28 5.08
CA GLU A 174 -12.02 -15.49 4.05
C GLU A 174 -11.08 -15.12 2.88
N GLY A 175 -9.81 -15.50 2.97
CA GLY A 175 -8.76 -15.26 2.00
C GLY A 175 -8.18 -13.85 2.05
N GLU A 176 -7.38 -13.58 1.04
CA GLU A 176 -6.78 -12.30 0.71
C GLU A 176 -7.28 -11.83 -0.65
N VAL A 177 -7.33 -10.52 -0.83
CA VAL A 177 -7.84 -9.87 -2.03
C VAL A 177 -6.77 -9.01 -2.66
N GLU A 178 -6.58 -9.17 -3.97
CA GLU A 178 -5.68 -8.32 -4.75
C GLU A 178 -6.47 -7.26 -5.49
N TYR A 179 -6.07 -6.00 -5.30
CA TYR A 179 -6.57 -4.86 -6.03
C TYR A 179 -5.51 -4.35 -7.01
N ARG A 180 -5.94 -3.77 -8.13
CA ARG A 180 -5.05 -3.29 -9.19
C ARG A 180 -5.63 -2.10 -9.92
N ILE A 181 -4.77 -1.25 -10.46
CA ILE A 181 -5.10 -0.19 -11.41
C ILE A 181 -3.98 -0.03 -12.44
N THR A 182 -4.33 0.17 -13.71
CA THR A 182 -3.39 0.55 -14.77
C THR A 182 -3.36 2.06 -15.01
N LEU A 183 -2.30 2.53 -15.68
CA LEU A 183 -2.19 3.91 -16.13
C LEU A 183 -3.40 4.33 -16.99
N ASP A 184 -3.89 3.46 -17.86
CA ASP A 184 -5.05 3.73 -18.73
C ASP A 184 -6.36 3.85 -17.94
N GLU A 185 -6.58 2.93 -16.98
CA GLU A 185 -7.72 2.96 -16.06
C GLU A 185 -7.70 4.26 -15.25
N TRP A 186 -6.54 4.60 -14.67
CA TRP A 186 -6.34 5.82 -13.90
C TRP A 186 -6.57 7.09 -14.73
N THR A 187 -6.00 7.17 -15.93
CA THR A 187 -6.16 8.31 -16.85
C THR A 187 -7.62 8.51 -17.25
N THR A 188 -8.37 7.42 -17.41
CA THR A 188 -9.81 7.46 -17.69
C THR A 188 -10.59 8.02 -16.50
N LEU A 189 -10.28 7.60 -15.28
CA LEU A 189 -10.89 8.14 -14.05
C LEU A 189 -10.59 9.63 -13.85
N GLN A 190 -9.36 10.07 -14.11
CA GLN A 190 -9.00 11.49 -14.02
C GLN A 190 -9.79 12.34 -15.02
N ARG A 191 -9.95 11.87 -16.26
CA ARG A 191 -10.77 12.54 -17.28
C ARG A 191 -12.24 12.61 -16.89
N ALA A 192 -12.82 11.51 -16.41
CA ALA A 192 -14.20 11.49 -15.94
C ALA A 192 -14.43 12.47 -14.78
N THR A 193 -13.49 12.54 -13.85
CA THR A 193 -13.54 13.47 -12.71
C THR A 193 -13.48 14.93 -13.15
N MET A 194 -12.63 15.26 -14.14
CA MET A 194 -12.54 16.61 -14.70
C MET A 194 -13.82 17.02 -15.45
N LEU A 195 -14.48 16.09 -16.14
CA LEU A 195 -15.68 16.36 -16.93
C LEU A 195 -16.97 16.36 -16.10
N GLN A 196 -16.97 15.73 -14.92
CA GLN A 196 -18.14 15.62 -14.03
C GLN A 196 -17.75 15.82 -12.56
N PRO A 197 -17.32 17.02 -12.15
CA PRO A 197 -16.80 17.27 -10.80
C PRO A 197 -17.83 17.00 -9.67
N TRP A 198 -19.13 16.97 -9.99
CA TRP A 198 -20.23 16.73 -9.03
C TRP A 198 -20.56 15.25 -8.76
N ARG A 199 -19.82 14.27 -9.33
CA ARG A 199 -20.13 12.82 -9.21
C ARG A 199 -19.22 12.00 -8.28
N GLN A 200 -18.29 12.61 -7.54
CA GLN A 200 -17.28 11.87 -6.76
C GLN A 200 -17.82 10.93 -5.66
N ASP A 201 -19.12 10.99 -5.31
CA ASP A 201 -19.70 10.26 -4.17
C ASP A 201 -20.34 8.91 -4.53
N ALA A 202 -20.32 8.47 -5.80
CA ALA A 202 -21.07 7.30 -6.23
C ALA A 202 -20.23 6.29 -7.03
N LEU A 203 -19.34 5.55 -6.36
CA LEU A 203 -18.80 4.29 -6.88
C LEU A 203 -18.76 3.25 -5.76
N SER A 204 -19.84 2.44 -5.72
CA SER A 204 -19.93 1.21 -4.93
C SER A 204 -19.52 0.02 -5.80
N VAL A 205 -18.93 -0.96 -5.13
CA VAL A 205 -18.16 -2.10 -5.65
C VAL A 205 -19.07 -3.15 -6.28
N ASP A 206 -18.71 -3.66 -7.47
CA ASP A 206 -19.25 -4.90 -8.04
C ASP A 206 -18.23 -6.04 -7.86
N ASP A 207 -18.70 -7.16 -7.35
CA ASP A 207 -17.93 -8.37 -7.06
C ASP A 207 -17.70 -9.21 -8.33
N ALA A 208 -16.44 -9.47 -8.65
CA ALA A 208 -16.05 -10.50 -9.61
C ALA A 208 -15.10 -11.50 -8.92
N GLN A 209 -15.62 -12.67 -8.57
CA GLN A 209 -14.84 -13.76 -8.00
C GLN A 209 -14.06 -14.49 -9.10
N ARG A 210 -12.73 -14.40 -9.04
CA ARG A 210 -11.82 -15.31 -9.74
C ARG A 210 -10.76 -15.78 -8.76
N THR A 211 -10.68 -17.08 -8.53
CA THR A 211 -9.74 -17.70 -7.58
C THR A 211 -8.43 -18.06 -8.29
N GLY A 212 -7.30 -17.85 -7.62
CA GLY A 212 -5.97 -18.24 -8.11
C GLY A 212 -4.99 -18.43 -6.96
N LYS A 213 -4.03 -19.35 -7.09
CA LYS A 213 -2.95 -19.57 -6.11
C LYS A 213 -1.75 -18.67 -6.42
N ARG A 214 -1.06 -18.15 -5.40
CA ARG A 214 0.28 -17.52 -5.50
C ARG A 214 1.31 -18.52 -4.96
N ALA A 215 2.47 -18.60 -5.59
CA ALA A 215 3.65 -19.33 -5.08
C ALA A 215 4.79 -18.32 -4.90
N GLY A 216 5.56 -18.46 -3.82
CA GLY A 216 6.74 -17.62 -3.54
C GLY A 216 6.53 -16.66 -2.38
N LEU A 217 7.14 -16.99 -1.23
CA LEU A 217 7.04 -16.24 0.02
C LEU A 217 8.05 -15.08 0.03
N ALA A 218 7.59 -13.88 -0.33
CA ALA A 218 8.05 -12.65 0.30
C ALA A 218 6.98 -12.28 1.33
N MET A 219 7.35 -11.82 2.53
CA MET A 219 6.34 -11.29 3.45
C MET A 219 5.62 -10.13 2.77
N PRO A 220 4.30 -10.19 2.57
CA PRO A 220 3.57 -9.09 1.95
C PRO A 220 3.76 -7.84 2.81
N LEU A 221 4.09 -6.71 2.19
CA LEU A 221 4.28 -5.45 2.92
C LEU A 221 2.96 -5.00 3.59
N GLY A 222 1.83 -5.49 3.06
CA GLY A 222 0.51 -5.52 3.66
C GLY A 222 -0.11 -4.13 3.78
N VAL A 223 -1.30 -3.94 3.21
CA VAL A 223 -2.07 -2.71 3.41
C VAL A 223 -2.80 -2.77 4.77
N ALA A 224 -2.57 -1.81 5.66
CA ALA A 224 -3.25 -1.67 6.95
C ALA A 224 -3.83 -0.26 7.16
N VAL A 225 -5.17 -0.16 7.20
CA VAL A 225 -5.94 1.07 7.39
C VAL A 225 -7.17 0.81 8.25
#